data_AF-A0A5K0VSX9-F1
#
_entry.id   AF-A0A5K0VSX9-F1
#
_cell.length_a   1.000
_cell.length_b   1.000
_cell.length_c   1.000
_cell.angle_alpha   90.00
_cell.angle_beta   90.00
_cell.angle_gamma   90.00
#
_symmetry.space_group_name_H-M   'P 1'
#
loop_
_entity.id
_entity.type
_entity.pdbx_description
1 polymer ?
#
loop_
_entity_poly.entity_id
_entity_poly.type
_entity_poly.pdbx_seq_one_letter_code
_entity_poly.pdbx_strand_id
1 'polypeptide(L)'
;AIDEAEDEWSQHDAKKLIDTSLKGGLRNSIPKNFPYFHVEFGLHKGFVHVIDDETNFKSGLGLDVIRGMLELPEEDMHRRRQYGSLETQKNDVLRFSRDWARFDWTRELD
;
A
#
# COMPACT_ATOMS: atom_id res chain seq x y z
N ALA A 1 -13.76 -2.24 -3.65
CA ALA A 1 -12.54 -2.46 -2.85
C ALA A 1 -12.36 -1.39 -1.77
N ILE A 2 -11.89 -0.17 -2.09
CA ILE A 2 -11.70 0.88 -1.06
C ILE A 2 -13.05 1.47 -0.60
N ASP A 3 -13.99 1.70 -1.51
CA ASP A 3 -15.33 2.20 -1.15
C ASP A 3 -16.12 1.22 -0.25
N GLU A 4 -15.76 -0.06 -0.27
CA GLU A 4 -16.36 -1.15 0.52
C GLU A 4 -15.52 -1.50 1.77
N ALA A 5 -14.44 -0.75 2.04
CA ALA A 5 -13.51 -1.06 3.12
C ALA A 5 -14.02 -0.62 4.51
N GLU A 6 -14.96 0.32 4.55
CA GLU A 6 -15.56 0.88 5.77
C GLU A 6 -17.09 0.97 5.64
N ASP A 7 -17.76 1.18 6.78
CA ASP A 7 -19.22 1.28 6.89
C ASP A 7 -19.81 2.29 5.89
N GLU A 8 -21.01 2.02 5.39
CA GLU A 8 -21.77 2.86 4.44
C GLU A 8 -22.34 4.14 5.09
N TRP A 9 -22.11 4.32 6.39
CA TRP A 9 -22.61 5.43 7.21
C TRP A 9 -21.50 6.20 7.95
N SER A 10 -20.25 6.11 7.48
CA SER A 10 -19.13 6.83 8.11
C SER A 10 -19.25 8.35 7.90
N GLN A 11 -18.71 9.14 8.84
CA GLN A 11 -18.80 10.62 8.76
C GLN A 11 -18.19 11.19 7.47
N HIS A 12 -17.34 10.41 6.80
CA HIS A 12 -16.68 10.76 5.54
C HIS A 12 -17.23 10.03 4.30
N ASP A 13 -18.42 9.42 4.34
CA ASP A 13 -19.03 8.67 3.22
C ASP A 13 -19.03 9.44 1.88
N ALA A 14 -19.27 10.75 1.90
CA ALA A 14 -19.31 11.57 0.69
C ALA A 14 -17.92 11.79 0.05
N LYS A 15 -16.82 11.38 0.71
CA LYS A 15 -15.42 11.48 0.26
C LYS A 15 -14.59 10.24 0.62
N LYS A 16 -15.18 9.04 0.51
CA LYS A 16 -14.46 7.78 0.75
C LYS A 16 -13.17 7.66 -0.07
N LEU A 17 -13.14 8.18 -1.29
CA LEU A 17 -11.97 8.12 -2.16
C LEU A 17 -11.58 9.51 -2.66
N ILE A 18 -10.39 9.97 -2.28
CA ILE A 18 -9.82 11.26 -2.71
C ILE A 18 -8.75 11.00 -3.75
N ASP A 19 -8.94 11.51 -4.97
CA ASP A 19 -7.91 11.51 -6.01
C ASP A 19 -6.79 12.49 -5.64
N THR A 20 -5.58 11.96 -5.41
CA THR A 20 -4.42 12.76 -5.00
C THR A 20 -3.80 13.53 -6.16
N SER A 21 -4.06 13.13 -7.41
CA SER A 21 -3.54 13.81 -8.61
C SER A 21 -4.17 15.20 -8.80
N LEU A 22 -5.44 15.35 -8.41
CA LEU A 22 -6.16 16.62 -8.49
C LEU A 22 -5.69 17.65 -7.44
N LYS A 23 -4.99 17.20 -6.41
CA LYS A 23 -4.53 18.05 -5.29
C LYS A 23 -3.02 18.26 -5.26
N GLY A 24 -2.26 17.72 -6.22
CA GLY A 24 -0.80 17.82 -6.23
C GLY A 24 -0.13 16.90 -5.19
N GLY A 25 -0.74 15.74 -4.92
CA GLY A 25 -0.19 14.67 -4.10
C GLY A 25 -0.84 14.48 -2.74
N LEU A 26 -0.37 13.46 -2.01
CA LEU A 26 -0.90 13.05 -0.72
C LEU A 26 -0.88 14.17 0.34
N ARG A 27 0.20 14.94 0.42
CA ARG A 27 0.38 16.00 1.43
C ARG A 27 -0.67 17.11 1.37
N ASN A 28 -1.21 17.38 0.18
CA ASN A 28 -2.27 18.36 -0.03
C ASN A 28 -3.67 17.74 0.08
N SER A 29 -3.75 16.41 0.17
CA SER A 29 -5.01 15.66 0.17
C SER A 29 -5.50 15.35 1.58
N ILE A 30 -4.58 15.18 2.54
CA ILE A 30 -4.86 14.76 3.92
C ILE A 30 -4.13 15.66 4.94
N PRO A 31 -4.80 16.13 6.02
CA PRO A 31 -4.15 16.85 7.11
C PRO A 31 -3.10 16.01 7.85
N LYS A 32 -2.21 16.67 8.59
CA LYS A 32 -1.28 15.96 9.48
C LYS A 32 -2.04 15.21 10.58
N ASN A 33 -1.49 14.08 11.02
CA ASN A 33 -1.98 13.27 12.14
C ASN A 33 -3.39 12.66 11.94
N PHE A 34 -3.75 12.35 10.70
CA PHE A 34 -4.95 11.57 10.38
C PHE A 34 -4.55 10.16 9.93
N PRO A 35 -5.25 9.10 10.35
CA PRO A 35 -5.07 7.76 9.78
C PRO A 35 -5.64 7.70 8.36
N TYR A 36 -4.91 7.06 7.45
CA TYR A 36 -5.31 6.94 6.05
C TYR A 36 -4.71 5.70 5.38
N PHE A 37 -5.38 5.24 4.32
CA PHE A 37 -4.85 4.28 3.36
C PHE A 37 -4.59 4.98 2.02
N HIS A 38 -3.37 4.89 1.50
CA HIS A 38 -2.97 5.53 0.24
C HIS A 38 -2.42 4.50 -0.75
N VAL A 39 -2.86 4.60 -2.00
CA VAL A 39 -2.35 3.82 -3.13
C VAL A 39 -1.87 4.77 -4.22
N GLU A 40 -0.71 4.48 -4.80
CA GLU A 40 -0.10 5.27 -5.88
C GLU A 40 0.22 4.39 -7.09
N PHE A 41 0.00 4.95 -8.28
CA PHE A 41 0.25 4.36 -9.58
C PHE A 41 1.28 5.22 -10.32
N GLY A 42 2.54 4.78 -10.33
CA GLY A 42 3.64 5.56 -10.90
C GLY A 42 4.12 6.63 -9.91
N LEU A 43 4.19 7.89 -10.37
CA LEU A 43 4.76 9.02 -9.59
C LEU A 43 3.76 10.12 -9.22
N HIS A 44 2.57 10.14 -9.84
CA HIS A 44 1.69 11.33 -9.81
C HIS A 44 0.20 11.02 -9.70
N LYS A 45 -0.18 9.74 -9.72
CA LYS A 45 -1.59 9.33 -9.72
C LYS A 45 -1.82 8.40 -8.54
N GLY A 46 -2.87 8.62 -7.80
CA GLY A 46 -3.17 7.82 -6.64
C GLY A 46 -4.48 8.19 -6.01
N PHE A 47 -4.88 7.39 -5.04
CA PHE A 47 -6.05 7.63 -4.24
C PHE A 47 -5.71 7.51 -2.76
N VAL A 48 -6.35 8.34 -1.95
CA VAL A 48 -6.28 8.25 -0.51
C VAL A 48 -7.68 8.12 0.07
N HIS A 49 -7.80 7.24 1.06
CA HIS A 49 -8.97 7.01 1.86
C HIS A 49 -8.64 7.36 3.31
N VAL A 50 -9.44 8.24 3.91
CA VAL A 50 -9.37 8.54 5.35
C VAL A 50 -9.93 7.33 6.09
N ILE A 51 -9.25 6.89 7.14
CA ILE A 51 -9.72 5.80 8.00
C ILE A 51 -10.45 6.43 9.19
N ASP A 52 -11.72 6.11 9.38
CA ASP A 52 -12.53 6.69 10.46
C ASP A 52 -12.45 5.84 11.74
N ASP A 53 -12.39 4.52 11.57
CA ASP A 53 -12.29 3.56 12.67
C ASP A 53 -11.18 2.53 12.40
N GLU A 54 -10.00 2.80 12.96
CA GLU A 54 -8.84 1.92 12.88
C GLU A 54 -9.09 0.51 13.43
N THR A 55 -10.09 0.33 14.31
CA THR A 55 -10.41 -1.00 14.87
C THR A 55 -11.14 -1.90 13.89
N ASN A 56 -11.89 -1.30 12.97
CA ASN A 56 -12.65 -2.00 11.93
C ASN A 56 -11.92 -2.05 10.59
N PHE A 57 -10.97 -1.14 10.35
CA PHE A 57 -10.20 -1.13 9.12
C PHE A 57 -9.30 -2.36 8.97
N LYS A 58 -9.47 -3.09 7.87
CA LYS A 58 -8.63 -4.27 7.55
C LYS A 58 -7.24 -3.81 7.12
N SER A 59 -6.26 -3.91 8.02
CA SER A 59 -4.85 -3.58 7.72
C SER A 59 -4.24 -4.36 6.55
N GLY A 60 -4.81 -5.53 6.19
CA GLY A 60 -4.42 -6.34 5.04
C GLY A 60 -4.99 -5.90 3.69
N LEU A 61 -5.89 -4.90 3.63
CA LEU A 61 -6.68 -4.52 2.45
C LEU A 61 -5.83 -4.44 1.17
N GLY A 62 -4.74 -3.68 1.19
CA GLY A 62 -3.89 -3.49 0.01
C GLY A 62 -3.28 -4.80 -0.51
N LEU A 63 -2.85 -5.69 0.40
CA LEU A 63 -2.28 -6.97 0.03
C LEU A 63 -3.35 -7.91 -0.53
N ASP A 64 -4.53 -7.94 0.06
CA ASP A 64 -5.64 -8.79 -0.39
C ASP A 64 -6.15 -8.37 -1.77
N VAL A 65 -6.22 -7.06 -2.03
CA VAL A 65 -6.53 -6.53 -3.36
C VAL A 65 -5.48 -6.97 -4.38
N ILE A 66 -4.19 -6.87 -4.08
CA ILE A 66 -3.11 -7.30 -5.00
C ILE A 66 -3.14 -8.82 -5.24
N ARG A 67 -3.36 -9.63 -4.19
CA ARG A 67 -3.50 -11.09 -4.32
C ARG A 67 -4.66 -11.48 -5.21
N GLY A 68 -5.81 -10.83 -5.03
CA GLY A 68 -6.98 -11.03 -5.90
C GLY A 68 -6.69 -10.64 -7.35
N MET A 69 -6.01 -9.52 -7.58
CA MET A 69 -5.61 -9.09 -8.93
C MET A 69 -4.61 -10.04 -9.60
N LEU A 70 -3.74 -10.70 -8.82
CA LEU A 70 -2.75 -11.66 -9.31
C LEU A 70 -3.31 -13.10 -9.41
N GLU A 71 -4.58 -13.31 -9.06
CA GLU A 71 -5.23 -14.64 -9.02
C GLU A 71 -4.41 -15.68 -8.23
N LEU A 72 -3.79 -15.25 -7.12
CA LEU A 72 -2.99 -16.15 -6.29
C LEU A 72 -3.89 -17.18 -5.59
N PRO A 73 -3.39 -18.41 -5.36
CA PRO A 73 -4.14 -19.44 -4.65
C PRO A 73 -4.66 -18.99 -3.29
N GLU A 74 -5.81 -19.51 -2.86
CA GLU A 74 -6.41 -19.21 -1.56
C GLU A 74 -5.46 -19.50 -0.38
N GLU A 75 -4.57 -20.48 -0.54
CA GLU A 75 -3.52 -20.78 0.42
C GLU A 75 -2.62 -19.57 0.71
N ASP A 76 -2.33 -18.75 -0.30
CA ASP A 76 -1.50 -17.55 -0.18
C ASP A 76 -2.26 -16.35 0.37
N MET A 77 -3.60 -16.38 0.33
CA MET A 77 -4.47 -15.37 0.95
C MET A 77 -4.49 -15.54 2.48
N HIS A 78 -4.61 -16.79 2.95
CA HIS A 78 -4.85 -17.11 4.36
C HIS A 78 -3.63 -17.62 5.12
N ARG A 79 -2.52 -17.97 4.45
CA ARG A 79 -1.28 -18.33 5.14
C ARG A 79 -0.74 -17.14 5.94
N ARG A 80 -0.41 -17.39 7.21
CA ARG A 80 0.53 -16.54 7.96
C ARG A 80 1.82 -16.47 7.14
N ARG A 81 2.37 -15.25 6.98
CA ARG A 81 3.65 -15.02 6.28
C ARG A 81 4.67 -16.09 6.69
N GLN A 82 4.95 -17.02 5.77
CA GLN A 82 6.03 -17.97 5.94
C GLN A 82 7.28 -17.29 5.43
N TYR A 83 8.08 -16.81 6.38
CA TYR A 83 9.41 -16.33 6.04
C TYR A 83 10.22 -17.54 5.57
N GLY A 84 10.84 -17.43 4.38
CA GLY A 84 11.88 -18.37 3.96
C GLY A 84 13.02 -18.43 4.99
N SER A 85 13.94 -19.37 4.83
CA SER A 85 15.11 -19.42 5.71
C SER A 85 15.87 -18.08 5.67
N LEU A 86 16.61 -17.76 6.74
CA LEU A 86 17.44 -16.56 6.76
C LEU A 86 18.40 -16.51 5.57
N GLU A 87 18.88 -17.67 5.12
CA GLU A 87 19.73 -17.79 3.94
C GLU A 87 18.99 -17.41 2.65
N THR A 88 17.75 -17.89 2.45
CA THR A 88 16.92 -17.50 1.31
C THR A 88 16.69 -15.99 1.29
N GLN A 89 16.35 -15.39 2.43
CA GLN A 89 16.13 -13.94 2.54
C GLN A 89 17.40 -13.16 2.18
N LYS A 90 18.58 -13.59 2.67
CA LYS A 90 19.86 -12.97 2.30
C LYS A 90 20.11 -13.05 0.80
N ASN A 91 19.84 -14.19 0.18
CA ASN A 91 20.01 -14.38 -1.26
C ASN A 91 19.05 -13.50 -2.08
N ASP A 92 17.80 -13.34 -1.64
CA ASP A 92 16.82 -12.45 -2.28
C ASP A 92 17.25 -10.98 -2.20
N VAL A 93 17.76 -10.54 -1.04
CA VAL A 93 18.32 -9.18 -0.87
C VAL A 93 19.52 -8.96 -1.78
N LEU A 94 20.46 -9.91 -1.85
CA LEU A 94 21.63 -9.82 -2.73
C LEU A 94 21.24 -9.78 -4.20
N ARG A 95 20.21 -10.55 -4.60
CA ARG A 95 19.68 -10.52 -5.97
C ARG A 95 19.11 -9.14 -6.30
N PHE A 96 18.20 -8.64 -5.45
CA PHE A 96 17.58 -7.33 -5.67
C PHE A 96 18.61 -6.20 -5.69
N SER A 97 19.61 -6.23 -4.81
CA SER A 97 20.68 -5.23 -4.78
C SER A 97 21.44 -5.16 -6.10
N ARG A 98 21.72 -6.30 -6.74
CA ARG A 98 22.36 -6.34 -8.07
C ARG A 98 21.46 -5.76 -9.16
N ASP A 99 20.17 -6.08 -9.13
CA ASP A 99 19.21 -5.60 -10.13
C ASP A 99 19.00 -4.08 -10.02
N TRP A 100 18.98 -3.57 -8.78
CA TRP A 100 18.80 -2.15 -8.46
C TRP A 100 20.06 -1.29 -8.65
N ALA A 101 21.25 -1.90 -8.69
CA ALA A 101 22.54 -1.20 -8.64
C ALA A 101 22.74 -0.06 -9.66
N ARG A 102 22.08 -0.13 -10.82
CA ARG A 102 22.16 0.89 -11.88
C ARG A 102 21.23 2.09 -11.66
N PHE A 103 20.24 1.96 -10.78
CA PHE A 103 19.22 2.97 -10.49
C PHE A 103 19.42 3.63 -9.12
N ASP A 104 20.42 3.16 -8.38
CA ASP A 104 20.70 3.63 -7.03
C ASP A 104 21.50 4.95 -7.06
N TRP A 105 20.77 6.05 -6.99
CA TRP A 105 21.31 7.39 -6.87
C TRP A 105 21.99 7.66 -5.51
N THR A 106 21.74 6.83 -4.48
CA THR A 106 22.31 7.07 -3.14
C THR A 106 23.81 6.79 -3.08
N ARG A 107 24.36 6.08 -4.07
CA ARG A 107 25.80 5.80 -4.19
C ARG A 107 26.64 7.04 -4.51
N GLU A 108 26.00 8.12 -4.96
CA GLU A 108 26.65 9.42 -5.24
C GLU A 108 26.62 10.37 -4.03
N LEU A 109 25.98 9.96 -2.93
CA LEU A 109 25.91 10.75 -1.69
C LEU A 109 27.05 10.47 -0.72
N ASP A 110 27.81 9.39 -0.95
CA ASP A 110 29.02 9.00 -0.20
C ASP A 110 30.28 9.66 -0.80
#